data_AF-A0A3P8SF97-F1
#
_entry.id   AF-A0A3P8SF97-F1
#
_cell.length_a   1.000
_cell.length_b   1.000
_cell.length_c   1.000
_cell.angle_alpha   90.00
_cell.angle_beta   90.00
_cell.angle_gamma   90.00
#
_symmetry.space_group_name_H-M   'P 1'
#
loop_
_entity.id
_entity.type
_entity.pdbx_description
1 polymer ?
#
loop_
_entity_poly.entity_id
_entity_poly.type
_entity_poly.pdbx_seq_one_letter_code
_entity_poly.pdbx_strand_id
1 'polypeptide(L)'
;MHLSTKLFCPLNYNHLQNVKNGSLLCKSHAAVCLDAQERRKFLALPIDEKTTHAVRMMAKLKNELVGELEEEEEEERNEQMKDLKQIRSKTVLPKQTAGRHELKIKRGKSEILRMDKAIAKEERQLQQLEKTIERDNLNFEEFLRENEKMSVEARMLEIAKFEEILIDYKRYKELLFKLSPPEWQEAQKTKKTKVLSGKDAQHNQNLEPEEMADENSNAHRVVPSLLRHLFQDEPELYFTDPQQLLDLMTELTEQNLSLIQNSARVEEKLEELKQFMETTRRKMVAEVHRSCVDDRMTNLSTLEKLANIEYHMSLLLQGLESIPEEKLELMKKIKDSEKRTRYISVTHVVEERMNQVAN
;
A
#
# COMPACT_ATOMS: atom_id res chain seq x y z
N MET A 1 -3.31 -24.62 -22.05
CA MET A 1 -2.34 -23.55 -22.37
C MET A 1 -0.97 -24.00 -21.89
N HIS A 2 -0.02 -24.20 -22.81
CA HIS A 2 1.34 -24.63 -22.51
C HIS A 2 2.14 -23.50 -21.84
N LEU A 3 2.64 -23.73 -20.62
CA LEU A 3 3.66 -22.87 -20.03
C LEU A 3 5.00 -23.60 -20.08
N SER A 4 5.84 -23.08 -20.98
CA SER A 4 7.19 -23.49 -21.28
C SER A 4 8.14 -22.96 -20.19
N THR A 5 8.64 -23.84 -19.33
CA THR A 5 9.80 -23.59 -18.48
C THR A 5 11.08 -23.64 -19.33
N LYS A 6 11.57 -22.46 -19.70
CA LYS A 6 12.99 -22.23 -19.95
C LYS A 6 13.30 -20.87 -19.34
N LEU A 7 14.24 -20.80 -18.40
CA LEU A 7 15.47 -20.03 -18.61
C LEU A 7 16.46 -20.20 -17.46
N PHE A 8 17.71 -20.24 -17.88
CA PHE A 8 18.92 -20.54 -17.15
C PHE A 8 19.70 -19.23 -16.91
N CYS A 9 20.37 -19.16 -15.76
CA CYS A 9 21.49 -18.30 -15.35
C CYS A 9 21.38 -16.76 -15.37
N PRO A 10 22.03 -16.17 -14.36
CA PRO A 10 22.99 -15.11 -14.63
C PRO A 10 24.36 -15.38 -14.00
N LEU A 11 25.40 -15.32 -14.83
CA LEU A 11 26.74 -14.92 -14.41
C LEU A 11 26.83 -13.39 -14.54
N ASN A 12 27.31 -12.70 -13.49
CA ASN A 12 28.25 -11.57 -13.58
C ASN A 12 28.77 -11.20 -12.17
N TYR A 13 30.03 -11.36 -11.75
CA TYR A 13 31.34 -10.79 -12.15
C TYR A 13 31.57 -9.29 -11.82
N ASN A 14 32.52 -9.04 -10.89
CA ASN A 14 33.55 -7.98 -10.83
C ASN A 14 34.35 -8.15 -9.50
N HIS A 15 35.67 -7.95 -9.35
CA HIS A 15 36.63 -7.10 -10.08
C HIS A 15 38.12 -7.47 -9.78
N LEU A 16 38.94 -7.41 -10.84
CA LEU A 16 40.39 -7.10 -11.00
C LEU A 16 41.49 -7.46 -9.98
N GLN A 17 42.60 -8.04 -10.51
CA GLN A 17 43.89 -7.32 -10.64
C GLN A 17 44.92 -7.95 -11.64
N ASN A 18 45.32 -7.11 -12.61
CA ASN A 18 46.69 -6.71 -13.01
C ASN A 18 47.65 -7.50 -13.97
N VAL A 19 47.71 -6.97 -15.21
CA VAL A 19 48.90 -6.50 -15.99
C VAL A 19 50.02 -7.47 -16.43
N LYS A 20 49.73 -8.76 -16.62
CA LYS A 20 49.87 -9.35 -17.99
C LYS A 20 48.51 -9.45 -18.70
N ASN A 21 47.52 -8.92 -18.01
CA ASN A 21 46.11 -9.07 -18.26
C ASN A 21 45.59 -8.02 -19.24
N GLY A 22 46.41 -7.21 -19.94
CA GLY A 22 45.90 -6.17 -20.85
C GLY A 22 45.41 -6.71 -22.22
N SER A 23 46.17 -7.65 -22.81
CA SER A 23 45.76 -8.34 -24.05
C SER A 23 44.75 -9.46 -23.77
N LEU A 24 44.93 -10.17 -22.65
CA LEU A 24 43.99 -11.18 -22.16
C LEU A 24 42.69 -10.57 -21.59
N LEU A 25 42.70 -9.38 -20.94
CA LEU A 25 41.45 -8.67 -20.59
C LEU A 25 40.75 -8.18 -21.84
N CYS A 26 41.44 -7.66 -22.85
CA CYS A 26 40.73 -7.18 -24.05
C CYS A 26 40.06 -8.34 -24.79
N LYS A 27 40.73 -9.49 -24.88
CA LYS A 27 40.16 -10.72 -25.44
C LYS A 27 39.04 -11.31 -24.56
N SER A 28 39.21 -11.38 -23.24
CA SER A 28 38.19 -11.92 -22.32
C SER A 28 37.00 -10.98 -22.11
N HIS A 29 37.20 -9.67 -22.09
CA HIS A 29 36.12 -8.68 -22.01
C HIS A 29 35.35 -8.63 -23.34
N ALA A 30 36.02 -8.77 -24.49
CA ALA A 30 35.34 -8.97 -25.77
C ALA A 30 34.57 -10.30 -25.82
N ALA A 31 35.15 -11.39 -25.32
CA ALA A 31 34.48 -12.71 -25.24
C ALA A 31 33.28 -12.70 -24.28
N VAL A 32 33.39 -12.03 -23.13
CA VAL A 32 32.30 -11.89 -22.14
C VAL A 32 31.21 -10.94 -22.63
N CYS A 33 31.55 -9.86 -23.34
CA CYS A 33 30.56 -8.99 -23.99
C CYS A 33 29.86 -9.69 -25.16
N LEU A 34 30.58 -10.51 -25.93
CA LEU A 34 30.00 -11.37 -26.96
C LEU A 34 29.07 -12.42 -26.35
N ASP A 35 29.45 -13.06 -25.24
CA ASP A 35 28.63 -14.06 -24.53
C ASP A 35 27.37 -13.43 -23.90
N ALA A 36 27.46 -12.25 -23.29
CA ALA A 36 26.29 -11.55 -22.74
C ALA A 36 25.33 -11.06 -23.84
N GLN A 37 25.87 -10.62 -24.98
CA GLN A 37 25.06 -10.20 -26.13
C GLN A 37 24.42 -11.42 -26.83
N GLU A 38 25.12 -12.55 -26.95
CA GLU A 38 24.57 -13.82 -27.46
C GLU A 38 23.50 -14.40 -26.53
N ARG A 39 23.68 -14.32 -25.21
CA ARG A 39 22.65 -14.74 -24.23
C ARG A 39 21.38 -13.90 -24.34
N ARG A 40 21.50 -12.58 -24.48
CA ARG A 40 20.34 -11.69 -24.72
C ARG A 40 19.65 -12.00 -26.05
N LYS A 41 20.41 -12.26 -27.10
CA LYS A 41 19.86 -12.69 -28.40
C LYS A 41 19.13 -14.03 -28.25
N PHE A 42 19.69 -15.01 -27.53
CA PHE A 42 19.06 -16.31 -27.28
C PHE A 42 17.76 -16.20 -26.46
N LEU A 43 17.76 -15.34 -25.44
CA LEU A 43 16.59 -15.05 -24.60
C LEU A 43 15.41 -14.51 -25.42
N ALA A 44 15.70 -13.69 -26.43
CA ALA A 44 14.72 -13.05 -27.31
C ALA A 44 14.20 -13.94 -28.46
N LEU A 45 14.78 -15.13 -28.69
CA LEU A 45 14.31 -16.03 -29.75
C LEU A 45 12.97 -16.71 -29.41
N PRO A 46 12.13 -17.02 -30.39
CA PRO A 46 11.00 -17.94 -30.25
C PRO A 46 11.44 -19.33 -29.73
N ILE A 47 10.54 -20.04 -29.04
CA ILE A 47 10.89 -21.29 -28.31
C ILE A 47 11.41 -22.39 -29.24
N ASP A 48 10.88 -22.50 -30.45
CA ASP A 48 11.26 -23.44 -31.51
C ASP A 48 12.64 -23.13 -32.11
N GLU A 49 13.10 -21.89 -32.04
CA GLU A 49 14.43 -21.48 -32.53
C GLU A 49 15.53 -21.62 -31.46
N LYS A 50 15.17 -21.64 -30.16
CA LYS A 50 16.13 -21.80 -29.05
C LYS A 50 16.80 -23.17 -29.05
N THR A 51 16.13 -24.23 -29.49
CA THR A 51 16.76 -25.56 -29.61
C THR A 51 17.85 -25.56 -30.68
N THR A 52 17.56 -24.97 -31.84
CA THR A 52 18.50 -24.83 -32.95
C THR A 52 19.70 -23.93 -32.61
N HIS A 53 19.49 -22.85 -31.87
CA HIS A 53 20.57 -21.97 -31.41
C HIS A 53 21.46 -22.67 -30.36
N ALA A 54 20.89 -23.42 -29.42
CA ALA A 54 21.66 -24.18 -28.43
C ALA A 54 22.55 -25.24 -29.09
N VAL A 55 22.04 -25.97 -30.08
CA VAL A 55 22.82 -26.96 -30.85
C VAL A 55 23.98 -26.29 -31.60
N ARG A 56 23.74 -25.11 -32.19
CA ARG A 56 24.77 -24.36 -32.93
C ARG A 56 25.87 -23.81 -32.00
N MET A 57 25.50 -23.40 -30.78
CA MET A 57 26.46 -22.95 -29.76
C MET A 57 27.28 -24.09 -29.18
N MET A 58 26.68 -25.25 -28.92
CA MET A 58 27.42 -26.44 -28.50
C MET A 58 28.40 -26.90 -29.58
N ALA A 59 28.02 -26.81 -30.86
CA ALA A 59 28.92 -27.11 -31.97
C ALA A 59 30.10 -26.13 -32.07
N LYS A 60 29.88 -24.83 -31.81
CA LYS A 60 30.96 -23.83 -31.74
C LYS A 60 31.93 -24.11 -30.58
N LEU A 61 31.41 -24.29 -29.36
CA LEU A 61 32.24 -24.58 -28.18
C LEU A 61 33.03 -25.88 -28.34
N LYS A 62 32.42 -26.90 -28.96
CA LYS A 62 33.10 -28.16 -29.28
C LYS A 62 34.27 -27.96 -30.24
N ASN A 63 34.12 -27.11 -31.26
CA ASN A 63 35.20 -26.83 -32.20
C ASN A 63 36.31 -25.96 -31.58
N GLU A 64 35.96 -25.07 -30.65
CA GLU A 64 36.91 -24.20 -29.94
C GLU A 64 37.76 -25.00 -28.94
N LEU A 65 37.17 -25.94 -28.20
CA LEU A 65 37.89 -26.90 -27.34
C LEU A 65 38.79 -27.86 -28.14
N VAL A 66 38.40 -28.23 -29.36
CA VAL A 66 39.26 -29.03 -30.26
C VAL A 66 40.46 -28.20 -30.72
N GLY A 67 40.28 -26.91 -31.01
CA GLY A 67 41.37 -26.00 -31.38
C GLY A 67 42.38 -25.77 -30.23
N GLU A 68 41.92 -25.64 -28.99
CA GLU A 68 42.81 -25.48 -27.82
C GLU A 68 43.67 -26.72 -27.56
N LEU A 69 43.13 -27.92 -27.81
CA LEU A 69 43.90 -29.17 -27.71
C LEU A 69 44.95 -29.31 -28.83
N GLU A 70 44.64 -28.85 -30.04
CA GLU A 70 45.60 -28.84 -31.16
C GLU A 70 46.76 -27.85 -30.93
N GLU A 71 46.50 -26.69 -30.32
CA GLU A 71 47.53 -25.70 -29.95
C GLU A 71 48.45 -26.21 -28.82
N GLU A 72 47.92 -26.90 -27.79
CA GLU A 72 48.73 -27.51 -26.73
C GLU A 72 49.61 -28.66 -27.25
N GLU A 73 49.11 -29.48 -28.19
CA GLU A 73 49.92 -30.52 -28.84
C GLU A 73 51.05 -29.94 -29.69
N GLU A 74 50.85 -28.78 -30.31
CA GLU A 74 51.86 -28.11 -31.13
C GLU A 74 52.97 -27.43 -30.29
N GLU A 75 52.63 -26.92 -29.10
CA GLU A 75 53.61 -26.47 -28.11
C GLU A 75 54.45 -27.63 -27.54
N GLU A 76 53.83 -28.78 -27.22
CA GLU A 76 54.55 -29.97 -26.75
C GLU A 76 55.52 -30.54 -27.81
N ARG A 77 55.12 -30.55 -29.10
CA ARG A 77 56.02 -30.92 -30.21
C ARG A 77 57.21 -29.96 -30.33
N ASN A 78 57.00 -28.66 -30.12
CA ASN A 78 58.06 -27.66 -30.17
C ASN A 78 59.03 -27.74 -28.98
N GLU A 79 58.55 -28.11 -27.79
CA GLU A 79 59.39 -28.35 -26.61
C GLU A 79 60.26 -29.62 -26.80
N GLN A 80 59.68 -30.71 -27.31
CA GLN A 80 60.41 -31.95 -27.62
C GLN A 80 61.49 -31.75 -28.72
N MET A 81 61.23 -30.87 -29.70
CA MET A 81 62.20 -30.49 -30.74
C MET A 81 63.41 -29.72 -30.18
N LYS A 82 63.23 -28.95 -29.09
CA LYS A 82 64.34 -28.26 -28.40
C LYS A 82 65.22 -29.23 -27.61
N ASP A 83 64.63 -30.20 -26.92
CA ASP A 83 65.36 -31.22 -26.15
C ASP A 83 66.19 -32.15 -27.06
N LEU A 84 65.66 -32.54 -28.22
CA LEU A 84 66.38 -33.35 -29.22
C LEU A 84 67.59 -32.62 -29.83
N LYS A 85 67.51 -31.29 -29.98
CA LYS A 85 68.64 -30.47 -30.46
C LYS A 85 69.76 -30.35 -29.43
N GLN A 86 69.43 -30.41 -28.13
CA GLN A 86 70.42 -30.34 -27.04
C GLN A 86 71.18 -31.66 -26.82
N ILE A 87 70.58 -32.80 -27.18
CA ILE A 87 71.22 -34.13 -27.04
C ILE A 87 72.23 -34.39 -28.18
N ARG A 88 72.01 -33.83 -29.39
CA ARG A 88 72.84 -34.10 -30.57
C ARG A 88 74.23 -33.44 -30.54
N SER A 89 74.45 -32.44 -29.68
CA SER A 89 75.70 -31.67 -29.60
C SER A 89 76.76 -32.22 -28.65
N LYS A 90 76.57 -33.41 -28.04
CA LYS A 90 77.58 -34.07 -27.21
C LYS A 90 77.66 -35.58 -27.48
N THR A 91 78.44 -36.01 -28.47
CA THR A 91 78.86 -37.42 -28.56
C THR A 91 80.32 -37.54 -29.04
N VAL A 92 81.25 -37.74 -28.10
CA VAL A 92 82.57 -38.36 -28.32
C VAL A 92 82.64 -39.57 -27.40
N LEU A 93 82.83 -40.77 -27.97
CA LEU A 93 82.90 -42.05 -27.26
C LEU A 93 84.30 -42.30 -26.67
N PRO A 94 84.40 -42.99 -25.52
CA PRO A 94 85.12 -44.26 -25.54
C PRO A 94 84.50 -45.40 -24.70
N LYS A 95 85.00 -46.61 -24.99
CA LYS A 95 84.60 -47.97 -24.56
C LYS A 95 84.74 -48.24 -23.05
N GLN A 96 83.77 -48.95 -22.45
CA GLN A 96 83.92 -50.26 -21.75
C GLN A 96 82.58 -50.69 -21.09
N THR A 97 82.41 -52.00 -20.88
CA THR A 97 81.16 -52.75 -20.70
C THR A 97 80.35 -52.51 -19.41
N ALA A 98 80.74 -51.56 -18.55
CA ALA A 98 79.93 -51.09 -17.41
C ALA A 98 78.82 -50.09 -17.83
N GLY A 99 78.99 -49.39 -18.96
CA GLY A 99 78.06 -48.35 -19.40
C GLY A 99 76.68 -48.87 -19.84
N ARG A 100 76.54 -50.15 -20.21
CA ARG A 100 75.27 -50.69 -20.73
C ARG A 100 74.18 -50.78 -19.66
N HIS A 101 74.54 -51.13 -18.43
CA HIS A 101 73.57 -51.22 -17.34
C HIS A 101 73.22 -49.82 -16.80
N GLU A 102 74.23 -48.96 -16.62
CA GLU A 102 74.00 -47.55 -16.23
C GLU A 102 73.16 -46.78 -17.25
N LEU A 103 73.37 -46.98 -18.56
CA LEU A 103 72.54 -46.37 -19.60
C LEU A 103 71.09 -46.88 -19.59
N LYS A 104 70.88 -48.17 -19.32
CA LYS A 104 69.54 -48.74 -19.15
C LYS A 104 68.84 -48.16 -17.92
N ILE A 105 69.55 -48.02 -16.80
CA ILE A 105 69.03 -47.42 -15.57
C ILE A 105 68.71 -45.94 -15.80
N LYS A 106 69.61 -45.18 -16.44
CA LYS A 106 69.38 -43.77 -16.80
C LYS A 106 68.16 -43.62 -17.70
N ARG A 107 67.98 -44.49 -18.71
CA ARG A 107 66.80 -44.51 -19.58
C ARG A 107 65.51 -44.82 -18.81
N GLY A 108 65.54 -45.83 -17.93
CA GLY A 108 64.40 -46.17 -17.08
C GLY A 108 64.00 -45.02 -16.14
N LYS A 109 64.98 -44.31 -15.56
CA LYS A 109 64.75 -43.12 -14.73
C LYS A 109 64.15 -41.95 -15.51
N SER A 110 64.61 -41.70 -16.73
CA SER A 110 64.02 -40.66 -17.59
C SER A 110 62.59 -40.98 -18.03
N GLU A 111 62.27 -42.26 -18.24
CA GLU A 111 60.92 -42.69 -18.59
C GLU A 111 59.96 -42.56 -17.41
N ILE A 112 60.40 -42.97 -16.21
CA ILE A 112 59.64 -42.76 -14.95
C ILE A 112 59.32 -41.28 -14.76
N LEU A 113 60.30 -40.39 -14.95
CA LEU A 113 60.09 -38.95 -14.81
C LEU A 113 59.04 -38.39 -15.80
N ARG A 114 58.97 -38.94 -17.02
CA ARG A 114 57.93 -38.57 -18.01
C ARG A 114 56.55 -39.05 -17.57
N MET A 115 56.47 -40.28 -17.09
CA MET A 115 55.23 -40.84 -16.55
C MET A 115 54.75 -40.03 -15.33
N ASP A 116 55.64 -39.68 -14.40
CA ASP A 116 55.32 -38.86 -13.23
C ASP A 116 54.79 -37.48 -13.63
N LYS A 117 55.39 -36.87 -14.67
CA LYS A 117 54.90 -35.58 -15.21
C LYS A 117 53.51 -35.70 -15.85
N ALA A 118 53.25 -36.80 -16.57
CA ALA A 118 51.94 -37.09 -17.16
C ALA A 118 50.88 -37.33 -16.08
N ILE A 119 51.19 -38.15 -15.07
CA ILE A 119 50.31 -38.37 -13.90
C ILE A 119 49.97 -37.05 -13.22
N ALA A 120 50.97 -36.18 -12.98
CA ALA A 120 50.71 -34.88 -12.38
C ALA A 120 49.85 -33.96 -13.27
N LYS A 121 49.88 -34.09 -14.61
CA LYS A 121 49.01 -33.35 -15.53
C LYS A 121 47.56 -33.84 -15.39
N GLU A 122 47.36 -35.15 -15.43
CA GLU A 122 46.06 -35.80 -15.24
C GLU A 122 45.45 -35.49 -13.86
N GLU A 123 46.25 -35.54 -12.78
CA GLU A 123 45.79 -35.20 -11.42
C GLU A 123 45.32 -33.75 -11.30
N ARG A 124 46.00 -32.80 -11.97
CA ARG A 124 45.56 -31.40 -12.00
C ARG A 124 44.25 -31.23 -12.78
N GLN A 125 44.09 -31.95 -13.89
CA GLN A 125 42.86 -31.93 -14.68
C GLN A 125 41.69 -32.52 -13.88
N LEU A 126 41.91 -33.63 -13.15
CA LEU A 126 40.91 -34.21 -12.26
C LEU A 126 40.50 -33.23 -11.15
N GLN A 127 41.46 -32.57 -10.49
CA GLN A 127 41.15 -31.57 -9.45
C GLN A 127 40.38 -30.36 -10.00
N GLN A 128 40.66 -29.94 -11.24
CA GLN A 128 39.91 -28.85 -11.89
C GLN A 128 38.48 -29.29 -12.22
N LEU A 129 38.30 -30.53 -12.70
CA LEU A 129 36.99 -31.09 -13.00
C LEU A 129 36.15 -31.25 -11.73
N GLU A 130 36.73 -31.76 -10.65
CA GLU A 130 36.07 -31.91 -9.35
C GLU A 130 35.53 -30.57 -8.83
N LYS A 131 36.35 -29.52 -8.82
CA LYS A 131 35.93 -28.17 -8.42
C LYS A 131 34.85 -27.58 -9.32
N THR A 132 34.84 -27.96 -10.59
CA THR A 132 33.82 -27.50 -11.54
C THR A 132 32.48 -28.17 -11.24
N ILE A 133 32.49 -29.50 -11.05
CA ILE A 133 31.29 -30.27 -10.66
C ILE A 133 30.73 -29.76 -9.33
N GLU A 134 31.57 -29.52 -8.34
CA GLU A 134 31.14 -29.01 -7.04
C GLU A 134 30.48 -27.63 -7.15
N ARG A 135 31.06 -26.73 -7.95
CA ARG A 135 30.47 -25.41 -8.24
C ARG A 135 29.12 -25.54 -8.96
N ASP A 136 29.03 -26.42 -9.95
CA ASP A 136 27.80 -26.62 -10.73
C ASP A 136 26.69 -27.24 -9.87
N ASN A 137 27.02 -28.14 -8.95
CA ASN A 137 26.07 -28.68 -7.98
C ASN A 137 25.49 -27.58 -7.07
N LEU A 138 26.33 -26.70 -6.52
CA LEU A 138 25.86 -25.58 -5.69
C LEU A 138 24.97 -24.61 -6.48
N ASN A 139 25.35 -24.28 -7.71
CA ASN A 139 24.56 -23.43 -8.61
C ASN A 139 23.19 -24.06 -8.92
N PHE A 140 23.16 -25.38 -9.12
CA PHE A 140 21.93 -26.10 -9.40
C PHE A 140 20.99 -26.12 -8.19
N GLU A 141 21.52 -26.34 -6.98
CA GLU A 141 20.74 -26.27 -5.76
C GLU A 141 20.13 -24.88 -5.53
N GLU A 142 20.91 -23.81 -5.77
CA GLU A 142 20.40 -22.44 -5.69
C GLU A 142 19.30 -22.18 -6.71
N PHE A 143 19.47 -22.67 -7.95
CA PHE A 143 18.43 -22.59 -8.98
C PHE A 143 17.14 -23.29 -8.55
N LEU A 144 17.23 -24.50 -7.96
CA LEU A 144 16.05 -25.21 -7.47
C LEU A 144 15.34 -24.43 -6.36
N ARG A 145 16.09 -23.88 -5.41
CA ARG A 145 15.52 -23.06 -4.32
C ARG A 145 14.82 -21.81 -4.85
N GLU A 146 15.43 -21.10 -5.79
CA GLU A 146 14.81 -19.89 -6.37
C GLU A 146 13.58 -20.25 -7.20
N ASN A 147 13.61 -21.36 -7.95
CA ASN A 147 12.45 -21.83 -8.70
C ASN A 147 11.27 -22.16 -7.78
N GLU A 148 11.53 -22.88 -6.68
CA GLU A 148 10.52 -23.19 -5.68
C GLU A 148 9.96 -21.94 -5.01
N LYS A 149 10.84 -21.02 -4.59
CA LYS A 149 10.46 -19.73 -4.01
C LYS A 149 9.57 -18.91 -4.95
N MET A 150 9.96 -18.75 -6.22
CA MET A 150 9.16 -18.03 -7.21
C MET A 150 7.80 -18.71 -7.44
N SER A 151 7.75 -20.05 -7.41
CA SER A 151 6.50 -20.81 -7.51
C SER A 151 5.59 -20.58 -6.29
N VAL A 152 6.14 -20.57 -5.08
CA VAL A 152 5.40 -20.28 -3.85
C VAL A 152 4.89 -18.84 -3.85
N GLU A 153 5.74 -17.87 -4.20
CA GLU A 153 5.35 -16.45 -4.29
C GLU A 153 4.20 -16.23 -5.27
N ALA A 154 4.24 -16.86 -6.45
CA ALA A 154 3.13 -16.79 -7.41
C ALA A 154 1.82 -17.33 -6.81
N ARG A 155 1.85 -18.48 -6.13
CA ARG A 155 0.67 -19.06 -5.45
C ARG A 155 0.19 -18.16 -4.30
N MET A 156 1.09 -17.59 -3.52
CA MET A 156 0.73 -16.66 -2.44
C MET A 156 0.05 -15.40 -2.97
N LEU A 157 0.53 -14.85 -4.09
CA LEU A 157 -0.11 -13.71 -4.76
C LEU A 157 -1.52 -14.06 -5.24
N GLU A 158 -1.74 -15.27 -5.75
CA GLU A 158 -3.08 -15.73 -6.11
C GLU A 158 -3.99 -15.85 -4.88
N ILE A 159 -3.50 -16.45 -3.78
CA ILE A 159 -4.25 -16.54 -2.52
C ILE A 159 -4.63 -15.13 -2.02
N ALA A 160 -3.67 -14.20 -1.98
CA ALA A 160 -3.92 -12.83 -1.53
C ALA A 160 -5.00 -12.12 -2.37
N LYS A 161 -5.02 -12.33 -3.69
CA LYS A 161 -6.09 -11.80 -4.56
C LYS A 161 -7.45 -12.37 -4.19
N PHE A 162 -7.53 -13.67 -3.93
CA PHE A 162 -8.79 -14.29 -3.51
C PHE A 162 -9.22 -13.81 -2.11
N GLU A 163 -8.28 -13.58 -1.20
CA GLU A 163 -8.56 -13.02 0.13
C GLU A 163 -9.15 -11.62 0.05
N GLU A 164 -8.59 -10.74 -0.80
CA GLU A 164 -9.12 -9.40 -1.05
C GLU A 164 -10.56 -9.46 -1.59
N ILE A 165 -10.78 -10.30 -2.61
CA ILE A 165 -12.10 -10.54 -3.18
C ILE A 165 -13.08 -11.06 -2.10
N LEU A 166 -12.66 -12.00 -1.25
CA LEU A 166 -13.49 -12.52 -0.15
C LEU A 166 -13.84 -11.45 0.88
N ILE A 167 -12.92 -10.52 1.18
CA ILE A 167 -13.20 -9.38 2.05
C ILE A 167 -14.30 -8.51 1.45
N ASP A 168 -14.21 -8.20 0.15
CA ASP A 168 -15.21 -7.40 -0.55
C ASP A 168 -16.57 -8.09 -0.56
N TYR A 169 -16.64 -9.39 -0.88
CA TYR A 169 -17.88 -10.16 -0.81
C TYR A 169 -18.52 -10.15 0.59
N LYS A 170 -17.72 -10.22 1.67
CA LYS A 170 -18.23 -10.11 3.04
C LYS A 170 -18.81 -8.72 3.30
N ARG A 171 -18.13 -7.66 2.88
CA ARG A 171 -18.63 -6.27 2.99
C ARG A 171 -19.91 -6.07 2.20
N TYR A 172 -19.96 -6.55 0.96
CA TYR A 172 -21.17 -6.49 0.13
C TYR A 172 -22.33 -7.24 0.77
N LYS A 173 -22.09 -8.44 1.30
CA LYS A 173 -23.12 -9.20 2.03
C LYS A 173 -23.68 -8.43 3.22
N GLU A 174 -22.81 -7.80 4.01
CA GLU A 174 -23.24 -6.97 5.15
C GLU A 174 -24.04 -5.73 4.70
N LEU A 175 -23.61 -5.07 3.62
CA LEU A 175 -24.31 -3.92 3.05
C LEU A 175 -25.71 -4.32 2.57
N LEU A 176 -25.81 -5.39 1.77
CA LEU A 176 -27.09 -5.91 1.28
C LEU A 176 -28.02 -6.28 2.44
N PHE A 177 -27.48 -6.88 3.50
CA PHE A 177 -28.27 -7.18 4.70
C PHE A 177 -28.84 -5.92 5.35
N LYS A 178 -28.04 -4.84 5.47
CA LYS A 178 -28.50 -3.55 6.03
C LYS A 178 -29.53 -2.84 5.15
N LEU A 179 -29.41 -2.99 3.83
CA LEU A 179 -30.37 -2.43 2.86
C LEU A 179 -31.63 -3.29 2.72
N SER A 180 -31.60 -4.55 3.14
CA SER A 180 -32.79 -5.42 3.12
C SER A 180 -33.83 -4.91 4.12
N PRO A 181 -35.14 -5.08 3.86
CA PRO A 181 -36.18 -4.61 4.76
C PRO A 181 -36.09 -5.19 6.17
N PRO A 182 -36.50 -4.44 7.22
CA PRO A 182 -36.44 -4.89 8.62
C PRO A 182 -37.14 -6.23 8.87
N GLU A 183 -38.29 -6.46 8.23
CA GLU A 183 -39.09 -7.70 8.37
C GLU A 183 -38.30 -8.92 7.88
N TRP A 184 -37.54 -8.75 6.78
CA TRP A 184 -36.68 -9.79 6.25
C TRP A 184 -35.44 -10.02 7.12
N GLN A 185 -34.84 -8.95 7.66
CA GLN A 185 -33.70 -9.07 8.59
C GLN A 185 -34.07 -9.85 9.85
N GLU A 186 -35.26 -9.62 10.41
CA GLU A 186 -35.77 -10.32 11.59
C GLU A 186 -36.05 -11.80 11.31
N ALA A 187 -36.65 -12.10 10.15
CA ALA A 187 -36.86 -13.48 9.70
C ALA A 187 -35.53 -14.26 9.58
N GLN A 188 -34.45 -13.61 9.11
CA GLN A 188 -33.14 -14.25 9.01
C GLN A 188 -32.49 -14.48 10.38
N LYS A 189 -32.61 -13.53 11.31
CA LYS A 189 -32.12 -13.71 12.70
C LYS A 189 -32.83 -14.87 13.39
N THR A 190 -34.15 -14.97 13.25
CA THR A 190 -34.92 -16.07 13.85
C THR A 190 -34.61 -17.43 13.22
N LYS A 191 -34.37 -17.51 11.89
CA LYS A 191 -33.86 -18.73 11.22
C LYS A 191 -32.51 -19.16 11.80
N LYS A 192 -31.55 -18.24 11.94
CA LYS A 192 -30.21 -18.54 12.48
C LYS A 192 -30.26 -19.02 13.94
N THR A 193 -31.10 -18.42 14.77
CA THR A 193 -31.30 -18.86 16.18
C THR A 193 -31.94 -20.24 16.26
N LYS A 194 -32.86 -20.60 15.35
CA LYS A 194 -33.47 -21.95 15.29
C LYS A 194 -32.46 -23.02 14.85
N VAL A 195 -31.56 -22.72 13.92
CA VAL A 195 -30.51 -23.66 13.46
C VAL A 195 -29.50 -23.96 14.58
N LEU A 196 -29.17 -22.97 15.41
CA LEU A 196 -28.29 -23.16 16.58
C LEU A 196 -28.95 -23.99 17.69
N SER A 197 -30.28 -23.97 17.80
CA SER A 197 -31.04 -24.80 18.75
C SER A 197 -31.29 -26.24 18.27
N GLY A 198 -31.17 -26.53 16.96
CA GLY A 198 -31.47 -27.84 16.39
C GLY A 198 -30.28 -28.80 16.29
N LYS A 199 -29.04 -28.32 16.49
CA LYS A 199 -27.82 -29.11 16.32
C LYS A 199 -27.44 -30.00 17.52
N ASP A 200 -28.12 -29.85 18.66
CA ASP A 200 -27.85 -30.67 19.86
C ASP A 200 -28.60 -32.02 19.88
N ALA A 201 -29.39 -32.36 18.85
CA ALA A 201 -30.22 -33.57 18.85
C ALA A 201 -29.84 -34.65 17.81
N GLN A 202 -28.93 -34.39 16.86
CA GLN A 202 -28.53 -35.38 15.86
C GLN A 202 -27.06 -35.24 15.45
N HIS A 203 -26.13 -35.58 16.34
CA HIS A 203 -24.81 -36.07 15.93
C HIS A 203 -24.53 -37.37 16.67
N ASN A 204 -25.05 -38.47 16.13
CA ASN A 204 -24.53 -39.78 16.44
C ASN A 204 -24.62 -40.68 15.20
N GLN A 205 -23.49 -41.32 14.91
CA GLN A 205 -23.29 -42.45 14.01
C GLN A 205 -23.31 -42.13 12.51
N ASN A 206 -22.12 -41.76 12.00
CA ASN A 206 -21.39 -42.51 10.96
C ASN A 206 -20.07 -41.78 10.65
N LEU A 207 -19.09 -41.92 11.54
CA LEU A 207 -17.68 -41.71 11.22
C LEU A 207 -17.09 -43.11 11.05
N GLU A 208 -16.87 -43.53 9.81
CA GLU A 208 -16.00 -44.67 9.55
C GLU A 208 -14.55 -44.29 9.91
N PRO A 209 -13.72 -45.24 10.38
CA PRO A 209 -12.37 -44.94 10.83
C PRO A 209 -11.46 -44.61 9.63
N GLU A 210 -10.82 -43.45 9.63
CA GLU A 210 -9.69 -43.19 8.74
C GLU A 210 -8.53 -44.13 9.11
N GLU A 211 -8.27 -45.09 8.22
CA GLU A 211 -7.03 -45.86 8.23
C GLU A 211 -5.86 -44.94 7.89
N MET A 212 -4.92 -44.89 8.83
CA MET A 212 -3.59 -44.31 8.69
C MET A 212 -2.78 -45.12 7.69
N ALA A 213 -2.58 -44.63 6.46
CA ALA A 213 -1.52 -45.10 5.56
C ALA A 213 -1.19 -44.08 4.45
N ASP A 214 0.11 -43.93 4.23
CA ASP A 214 0.81 -43.23 3.14
C ASP A 214 0.78 -41.69 3.07
N GLU A 215 1.84 -41.12 3.67
CA GLU A 215 2.49 -39.92 3.13
C GLU A 215 2.90 -40.18 1.67
N ASN A 216 2.76 -39.14 0.85
CA ASN A 216 3.18 -39.08 -0.56
C ASN A 216 2.15 -39.55 -1.60
N SER A 217 1.09 -38.73 -1.79
CA SER A 217 0.51 -38.34 -3.10
C SER A 217 -0.91 -37.74 -3.02
N ASN A 218 -1.42 -37.42 -1.83
CA ASN A 218 -2.84 -37.09 -1.67
C ASN A 218 -3.20 -35.59 -1.63
N ALA A 219 -2.30 -34.68 -2.04
CA ALA A 219 -2.63 -33.25 -2.10
C ALA A 219 -3.78 -32.93 -3.08
N HIS A 220 -4.06 -33.81 -4.05
CA HIS A 220 -5.15 -33.63 -5.02
C HIS A 220 -6.54 -34.11 -4.56
N ARG A 221 -6.64 -34.94 -3.51
CA ARG A 221 -7.94 -35.50 -3.04
C ARG A 221 -8.54 -34.76 -1.85
N VAL A 222 -7.73 -34.01 -1.10
CA VAL A 222 -8.17 -33.21 0.06
C VAL A 222 -8.83 -31.89 -0.40
N VAL A 223 -8.39 -31.34 -1.53
CA VAL A 223 -8.88 -30.05 -2.05
C VAL A 223 -10.37 -30.10 -2.46
N PRO A 224 -10.89 -31.13 -3.15
CA PRO A 224 -12.32 -31.23 -3.48
C PRO A 224 -13.25 -31.25 -2.25
N SER A 225 -12.80 -31.82 -1.13
CA SER A 225 -13.58 -31.95 0.10
C SER A 225 -13.68 -30.65 0.90
N LEU A 226 -12.58 -29.88 0.97
CA LEU A 226 -12.57 -28.53 1.57
C LEU A 226 -13.38 -27.54 0.73
N LEU A 227 -13.28 -27.62 -0.60
CA LEU A 227 -14.08 -26.79 -1.50
C LEU A 227 -15.58 -27.04 -1.30
N ARG A 228 -15.99 -28.28 -1.05
CA ARG A 228 -17.39 -28.67 -0.87
C ARG A 228 -18.06 -28.04 0.36
N HIS A 229 -17.33 -27.79 1.45
CA HIS A 229 -17.88 -27.11 2.63
C HIS A 229 -17.93 -25.58 2.48
N LEU A 230 -17.07 -24.99 1.64
CA LEU A 230 -17.06 -23.54 1.41
C LEU A 230 -18.24 -23.04 0.55
N PHE A 231 -18.93 -23.93 -0.16
CA PHE A 231 -20.04 -23.62 -1.07
C PHE A 231 -21.38 -24.27 -0.64
N GLN A 232 -21.51 -24.75 0.59
CA GLN A 232 -22.71 -25.48 1.04
C GLN A 232 -23.92 -24.60 1.35
N ASP A 233 -23.72 -23.31 1.67
CA ASP A 233 -24.81 -22.40 1.99
C ASP A 233 -24.99 -21.40 0.85
N GLU A 234 -25.90 -21.70 -0.08
CA GLU A 234 -26.37 -20.69 -1.04
C GLU A 234 -27.07 -19.57 -0.25
N PRO A 235 -26.56 -18.32 -0.27
CA PRO A 235 -27.13 -17.26 0.53
C PRO A 235 -28.51 -16.89 -0.02
N GLU A 236 -29.55 -17.09 0.79
CA GLU A 236 -30.89 -16.55 0.52
C GLU A 236 -30.79 -15.01 0.54
N LEU A 237 -30.93 -14.37 -0.63
CA LEU A 237 -30.86 -12.92 -0.80
C LEU A 237 -32.28 -12.34 -0.87
N TYR A 238 -32.48 -11.15 -0.30
CA TYR A 238 -33.73 -10.41 -0.44
C TYR A 238 -33.92 -9.90 -1.88
N PHE A 239 -32.88 -9.28 -2.43
CA PHE A 239 -32.90 -8.75 -3.79
C PHE A 239 -32.73 -9.90 -4.79
N THR A 240 -33.76 -10.14 -5.61
CA THR A 240 -33.74 -11.20 -6.64
C THR A 240 -33.28 -10.67 -8.00
N ASP A 241 -33.41 -9.37 -8.22
CA ASP A 241 -32.99 -8.67 -9.43
C ASP A 241 -32.06 -7.51 -9.03
N PRO A 242 -30.84 -7.40 -9.60
CA PRO A 242 -29.93 -6.28 -9.37
C PRO A 242 -30.57 -4.89 -9.53
N GLN A 243 -31.58 -4.74 -10.40
CA GLN A 243 -32.25 -3.46 -10.59
C GLN A 243 -32.96 -2.98 -9.32
N GLN A 244 -33.51 -3.88 -8.50
CA GLN A 244 -34.19 -3.53 -7.24
C GLN A 244 -33.26 -2.80 -6.27
N LEU A 245 -31.98 -3.21 -6.23
CA LEU A 245 -30.97 -2.55 -5.39
C LEU A 245 -30.61 -1.17 -5.94
N LEU A 246 -30.46 -1.05 -7.26
CA LEU A 246 -30.15 0.21 -7.91
C LEU A 246 -31.29 1.23 -7.73
N ASP A 247 -32.54 0.79 -7.84
CA ASP A 247 -33.71 1.62 -7.63
C ASP A 247 -33.78 2.11 -6.18
N LEU A 248 -33.58 1.21 -5.20
CA LEU A 248 -33.52 1.57 -3.79
C LEU A 248 -32.39 2.56 -3.48
N MET A 249 -31.20 2.35 -4.03
CA MET A 249 -30.06 3.26 -3.85
C MET A 249 -30.32 4.62 -4.49
N THR A 250 -30.98 4.63 -5.65
CA THR A 250 -31.41 5.87 -6.32
C THR A 250 -32.39 6.64 -5.46
N GLU A 251 -33.45 5.99 -4.97
CA GLU A 251 -34.46 6.61 -4.11
C GLU A 251 -33.85 7.14 -2.81
N LEU A 252 -33.00 6.35 -2.14
CA LEU A 252 -32.32 6.78 -0.92
C LEU A 252 -31.39 7.97 -1.18
N THR A 253 -30.74 8.00 -2.35
CA THR A 253 -29.89 9.13 -2.76
C THR A 253 -30.73 10.39 -3.00
N GLU A 254 -31.85 10.27 -3.71
CA GLU A 254 -32.79 11.38 -3.94
C GLU A 254 -33.37 11.92 -2.62
N GLN A 255 -33.77 11.04 -1.71
CA GLN A 255 -34.26 11.42 -0.37
C GLN A 255 -33.18 12.15 0.43
N ASN A 256 -31.95 11.64 0.47
CA ASN A 256 -30.84 12.28 1.18
C ASN A 256 -30.51 13.66 0.59
N LEU A 257 -30.51 13.79 -0.74
CA LEU A 257 -30.30 15.09 -1.41
C LEU A 257 -31.42 16.07 -1.07
N SER A 258 -32.68 15.62 -1.06
CA SER A 258 -33.83 16.44 -0.66
C SER A 258 -33.71 16.92 0.79
N LEU A 259 -33.32 16.03 1.71
CA LEU A 259 -33.11 16.37 3.12
C LEU A 259 -32.00 17.43 3.29
N ILE A 260 -30.87 17.27 2.61
CA ILE A 260 -29.76 18.24 2.64
C ILE A 260 -30.21 19.61 2.10
N GLN A 261 -30.99 19.62 1.02
CA GLN A 261 -31.52 20.87 0.46
C GLN A 261 -32.51 21.53 1.41
N ASN A 262 -33.39 20.76 2.04
CA ASN A 262 -34.36 21.27 3.01
C ASN A 262 -33.66 21.81 4.26
N SER A 263 -32.65 21.13 4.78
CA SER A 263 -31.88 21.62 5.93
C SER A 263 -31.17 22.93 5.59
N ALA A 264 -30.53 23.02 4.43
CA ALA A 264 -29.87 24.25 3.98
C ALA A 264 -30.84 25.43 3.84
N ARG A 265 -32.04 25.20 3.29
CA ARG A 265 -33.10 26.24 3.18
C ARG A 265 -33.59 26.70 4.56
N VAL A 266 -33.76 25.78 5.50
CA VAL A 266 -34.17 26.10 6.88
C VAL A 266 -33.07 26.91 7.59
N GLU A 267 -31.81 26.51 7.42
CA GLU A 267 -30.65 27.23 7.97
C GLU A 267 -30.56 28.67 7.43
N GLU A 268 -30.76 28.88 6.13
CA GLU A 268 -30.79 30.21 5.51
C GLU A 268 -31.89 31.08 6.12
N LYS A 269 -33.12 30.56 6.22
CA LYS A 269 -34.26 31.28 6.81
C LYS A 269 -34.06 31.60 8.30
N LEU A 270 -33.41 30.69 9.03
CA LEU A 270 -33.06 30.91 10.43
C LEU A 270 -32.04 32.05 10.58
N GLU A 271 -31.03 32.10 9.71
CA GLU A 271 -30.02 33.17 9.73
C GLU A 271 -30.62 34.52 9.32
N GLU A 272 -31.50 34.56 8.32
CA GLU A 272 -32.29 35.76 7.96
C GLU A 272 -33.09 36.27 9.17
N LEU A 273 -33.80 35.39 9.87
CA LEU A 273 -34.60 35.75 11.04
C LEU A 273 -33.71 36.26 12.18
N LYS A 274 -32.57 35.63 12.42
CA LYS A 274 -31.60 36.05 13.44
C LYS A 274 -31.05 37.44 13.14
N GLN A 275 -30.70 37.73 11.89
CA GLN A 275 -30.26 39.06 11.45
C GLN A 275 -31.38 40.09 11.59
N PHE A 276 -32.62 39.74 11.24
CA PHE A 276 -33.78 40.59 11.43
C PHE A 276 -34.01 40.95 12.91
N MET A 277 -33.95 39.96 13.80
CA MET A 277 -34.07 40.18 15.24
C MET A 277 -32.94 41.07 15.77
N GLU A 278 -31.71 40.81 15.34
CA GLU A 278 -30.53 41.56 15.78
C GLU A 278 -30.52 43.01 15.28
N THR A 279 -30.96 43.25 14.05
CA THR A 279 -31.17 44.61 13.53
C THR A 279 -32.29 45.33 14.27
N THR A 280 -33.40 44.65 14.56
CA THR A 280 -34.52 45.21 15.34
C THR A 280 -34.08 45.56 16.76
N ARG A 281 -33.37 44.66 17.44
CA ARG A 281 -32.77 44.89 18.76
C ARG A 281 -31.85 46.11 18.74
N ARG A 282 -30.94 46.20 17.75
CA ARG A 282 -30.04 47.35 17.59
C ARG A 282 -30.79 48.68 17.40
N LYS A 283 -31.87 48.68 16.61
CA LYS A 283 -32.73 49.86 16.42
C LYS A 283 -33.39 50.29 17.73
N MET A 284 -33.98 49.35 18.47
CA MET A 284 -34.61 49.64 19.77
C MET A 284 -33.62 50.20 20.79
N VAL A 285 -32.43 49.58 20.91
CA VAL A 285 -31.36 50.08 21.80
C VAL A 285 -30.92 51.48 21.41
N ALA A 286 -30.79 51.76 20.11
CA ALA A 286 -30.43 53.09 19.63
C ALA A 286 -31.51 54.13 19.97
N GLU A 287 -32.79 53.77 19.87
CA GLU A 287 -33.90 54.65 20.20
C GLU A 287 -33.95 54.99 21.69
N VAL A 288 -33.79 54.00 22.57
CA VAL A 288 -33.73 54.24 24.03
C VAL A 288 -32.54 55.15 24.37
N HIS A 289 -31.36 54.89 23.82
CA HIS A 289 -30.19 55.74 24.05
C HIS A 289 -30.43 57.19 23.62
N ARG A 290 -31.04 57.39 22.43
CA ARG A 290 -31.39 58.70 21.90
C ARG A 290 -32.35 59.46 22.81
N SER A 291 -33.35 58.77 23.36
CA SER A 291 -34.31 59.36 24.28
C SER A 291 -33.71 59.77 25.64
N CYS A 292 -32.61 59.16 26.07
CA CYS A 292 -32.04 59.37 27.40
C CYS A 292 -30.87 60.36 27.43
N VAL A 293 -30.08 60.47 26.36
CA VAL A 293 -28.83 61.26 26.35
C VAL A 293 -28.92 62.43 25.38
N ASP A 294 -28.87 62.18 24.06
CA ASP A 294 -29.03 63.20 23.01
C ASP A 294 -29.32 62.57 21.63
N ASP A 295 -29.69 63.40 20.65
CA ASP A 295 -30.05 62.97 19.29
C ASP A 295 -28.82 62.67 18.38
N ARG A 296 -27.61 62.57 18.96
CA ARG A 296 -26.40 62.36 18.17
C ARG A 296 -26.29 60.90 17.75
N MET A 297 -26.14 60.66 16.44
CA MET A 297 -25.81 59.33 15.94
C MET A 297 -24.41 58.93 16.41
N THR A 298 -24.33 57.91 17.25
CA THR A 298 -23.08 57.38 17.80
C THR A 298 -22.95 55.89 17.48
N ASN A 299 -21.77 55.49 16.96
CA ASN A 299 -21.43 54.09 16.66
C ASN A 299 -20.93 53.37 17.92
N LEU A 300 -21.69 53.47 19.00
CA LEU A 300 -21.36 52.87 20.29
C LEU A 300 -22.01 51.49 20.40
N SER A 301 -21.29 50.55 21.00
CA SER A 301 -21.80 49.26 21.44
C SER A 301 -22.94 49.43 22.43
N THR A 302 -23.76 48.39 22.62
CA THR A 302 -24.85 48.42 23.61
C THR A 302 -24.32 48.72 25.02
N LEU A 303 -23.15 48.21 25.38
CA LEU A 303 -22.54 48.45 26.69
C LEU A 303 -22.11 49.92 26.86
N GLU A 304 -21.46 50.50 25.84
CA GLU A 304 -21.06 51.90 25.86
C GLU A 304 -22.28 52.84 25.91
N LYS A 305 -23.37 52.50 25.21
CA LYS A 305 -24.64 53.22 25.29
C LYS A 305 -25.22 53.19 26.71
N LEU A 306 -25.16 52.04 27.39
CA LEU A 306 -25.62 51.93 28.77
C LEU A 306 -24.75 52.76 29.72
N ALA A 307 -23.43 52.71 29.57
CA ALA A 307 -22.50 53.51 30.37
C ALA A 307 -22.74 55.02 30.19
N ASN A 308 -23.05 55.46 28.96
CA ASN A 308 -23.41 56.86 28.71
C ASN A 308 -24.69 57.28 29.44
N ILE A 309 -25.72 56.42 29.43
CA ILE A 309 -26.97 56.69 30.16
C ILE A 309 -26.69 56.78 31.66
N GLU A 310 -25.93 55.84 32.21
CA GLU A 310 -25.55 55.82 33.63
C GLU A 310 -24.77 57.09 34.04
N TYR A 311 -23.82 57.50 33.20
CA TYR A 311 -23.08 58.74 33.38
C TYR A 311 -24.01 59.96 33.36
N HIS A 312 -24.93 60.03 32.39
CA HIS A 312 -25.90 61.13 32.29
C HIS A 312 -26.82 61.18 33.53
N MET A 313 -27.31 60.02 33.99
CA MET A 313 -28.11 59.93 35.21
C MET A 313 -27.33 60.41 36.44
N SER A 314 -26.06 60.03 36.55
CA SER A 314 -25.19 60.45 37.66
C SER A 314 -25.01 61.97 37.69
N LEU A 315 -24.78 62.60 36.53
CA LEU A 315 -24.68 64.06 36.41
C LEU A 315 -25.98 64.76 36.82
N LEU A 316 -27.14 64.25 36.38
CA LEU A 316 -28.44 64.82 36.74
C LEU A 316 -28.69 64.71 38.25
N LEU A 317 -28.39 63.57 38.87
CA LEU A 317 -28.55 63.35 40.31
C LEU A 317 -27.64 64.28 41.12
N GLN A 318 -26.38 64.40 40.74
CA GLN A 318 -25.45 65.34 41.38
C GLN A 318 -25.94 66.79 41.26
N GLY A 319 -26.50 67.16 40.10
CA GLY A 319 -27.14 68.45 39.89
C GLY A 319 -28.29 68.69 40.87
N LEU A 320 -29.15 67.70 41.09
CA LEU A 320 -30.27 67.77 42.04
C LEU A 320 -29.81 67.89 43.50
N GLU A 321 -28.77 67.16 43.90
CA GLU A 321 -28.21 67.22 45.26
C GLU A 321 -27.55 68.57 45.56
N SER A 322 -27.02 69.24 44.53
CA SER A 322 -26.38 70.56 44.67
C SER A 322 -27.36 71.74 44.78
N ILE A 323 -28.68 71.49 44.68
CA ILE A 323 -29.69 72.56 44.74
C ILE A 323 -29.79 73.11 46.17
N PRO A 324 -29.57 74.42 46.38
CA PRO A 324 -29.74 75.02 47.71
C PRO A 324 -31.17 74.87 48.25
N GLU A 325 -31.29 74.57 49.55
CA GLU A 325 -32.56 74.30 50.24
C GLU A 325 -33.62 75.41 50.01
N GLU A 326 -33.18 76.68 50.01
CA GLU A 326 -34.06 77.83 49.76
C GLU A 326 -34.68 77.83 48.37
N LYS A 327 -33.88 77.49 47.34
CA LYS A 327 -34.37 77.36 45.96
C LYS A 327 -35.28 76.16 45.82
N LEU A 328 -34.98 75.06 46.50
CA LEU A 328 -35.80 73.86 46.51
C LEU A 328 -37.18 74.15 47.11
N GLU A 329 -37.22 74.85 48.24
CA GLU A 329 -38.47 75.21 48.94
C GLU A 329 -39.34 76.16 48.09
N LEU A 330 -38.71 77.13 47.41
CA LEU A 330 -39.40 78.00 46.46
C LEU A 330 -40.01 77.20 45.29
N MET A 331 -39.25 76.25 44.74
CA MET A 331 -39.69 75.42 43.62
C MET A 331 -40.83 74.48 44.02
N LYS A 332 -40.80 73.92 45.24
CA LYS A 332 -41.92 73.15 45.83
C LYS A 332 -43.18 74.01 45.95
N LYS A 333 -43.06 75.23 46.51
CA LYS A 333 -44.21 76.15 46.63
C LYS A 333 -44.83 76.52 45.28
N ILE A 334 -44.01 76.80 44.27
CA ILE A 334 -44.47 77.06 42.89
C ILE A 334 -45.18 75.83 42.32
N LYS A 335 -44.58 74.64 42.46
CA LYS A 335 -45.19 73.42 41.94
C LYS A 335 -46.51 73.09 42.64
N ASP A 336 -46.60 73.32 43.94
CA ASP A 336 -47.82 73.06 44.71
C ASP A 336 -48.88 74.14 44.49
N SER A 337 -48.51 75.39 44.21
CA SER A 337 -49.49 76.38 43.73
C SER A 337 -50.00 76.05 42.33
N GLU A 338 -49.13 75.61 41.42
CA GLU A 338 -49.52 75.20 40.07
C GLU A 338 -50.45 73.98 40.08
N LYS A 339 -50.13 72.94 40.87
CA LYS A 339 -51.03 71.79 41.07
C LYS A 339 -52.40 72.21 41.58
N ARG A 340 -52.45 73.14 42.55
CA ARG A 340 -53.71 73.69 43.07
C ARG A 340 -54.48 74.43 41.99
N THR A 341 -53.82 75.28 41.20
CA THR A 341 -54.45 75.98 40.08
C THR A 341 -55.00 75.02 39.03
N ARG A 342 -54.25 73.98 38.65
CA ARG A 342 -54.72 72.95 37.71
C ARG A 342 -55.93 72.19 38.25
N TYR A 343 -55.91 71.82 39.54
CA TYR A 343 -57.05 71.17 40.18
C TYR A 343 -58.30 72.05 40.11
N ILE A 344 -58.16 73.32 40.50
CA ILE A 344 -59.26 74.31 40.45
C ILE A 344 -59.78 74.50 39.02
N SER A 345 -58.88 74.61 38.02
CA SER A 345 -59.31 74.75 36.63
C SER A 345 -60.03 73.51 36.11
N VAL A 346 -59.56 72.30 36.48
CA VAL A 346 -60.21 71.05 36.09
C VAL A 346 -61.57 70.94 36.76
N THR A 347 -61.69 71.27 38.05
CA THR A 347 -62.98 71.26 38.74
C THR A 347 -63.97 72.26 38.13
N HIS A 348 -63.51 73.46 37.78
CA HIS A 348 -64.35 74.48 37.12
C HIS A 348 -64.84 74.00 35.74
N VAL A 349 -63.97 73.42 34.92
CA VAL A 349 -64.35 72.87 33.61
C VAL A 349 -65.32 71.70 33.74
N VAL A 350 -65.17 70.85 34.76
CA VAL A 350 -66.11 69.76 35.04
C VAL A 350 -67.47 70.31 35.46
N GLU A 351 -67.50 71.33 36.32
CA GLU A 351 -68.72 71.97 36.80
C GLU A 351 -69.47 72.73 35.69
N GLU A 352 -68.76 73.44 34.81
CA GLU A 352 -69.34 74.05 33.61
C GLU A 352 -69.95 73.02 32.66
N ARG A 353 -69.27 71.89 32.46
CA ARG A 353 -69.80 70.79 31.62
C ARG A 353 -71.03 70.14 32.25
N MET A 354 -71.08 69.96 33.57
CA MET A 354 -72.26 69.45 34.25
C MET A 354 -73.46 70.40 34.12
N ASN A 355 -73.22 71.71 34.24
CA ASN A 355 -74.27 72.73 34.08
C ASN A 355 -74.78 72.85 32.64
N GLN A 356 -73.95 72.55 31.63
CA GLN A 356 -74.36 72.49 30.22
C GLN A 356 -75.17 71.24 29.86
N VAL A 357 -75.02 70.15 30.63
CA VAL A 357 -75.77 68.89 30.43
C VAL A 357 -77.10 68.90 31.22
N ALA A 358 -77.21 69.74 32.25
CA ALA A 358 -78.40 69.87 33.09
C ALA A 358 -79.44 70.89 32.58
N ASN A 359 -79.06 71.75 31.62
CA ASN A 359 -79.95 72.62 30.84
C ASN A 359 -80.19 72.03 29.46
#